data_AF-A0A6I2W516-F1
#
_entry.id   AF-A0A6I2W516-F1
#
_cell.length_a   1.000
_cell.length_b   1.000
_cell.length_c   1.000
_cell.angle_alpha   90.00
_cell.angle_beta   90.00
_cell.angle_gamma   90.00
#
_symmetry.space_group_name_H-M   'P 1'
#
loop_
_entity.id
_entity.type
_entity.pdbx_description
1 polymer ?
#
loop_
_entity_poly.entity_id
_entity_poly.type
_entity_poly.pdbx_seq_one_letter_code
_entity_poly.pdbx_strand_id
1 'polypeptide(L)'
;MRKQLGRVSGTIFAMFLALLVSATMIQVLSADSLNNDPRNVRSVYDTYKIKRGAILVNGQPIAQSVPSDDNYTYQRKYTSRIYSAVTGFYSLYQGATGIESASHDYLTGKNSSQFFEQINALFSGNPVTGGSVELTIDPKVQKVAYDALGNLTGAVVAIDPSTGNILALVSTPGFDANKLAVHDGTVSGSNYQKLLSAKGDPLIDKAISGSLYAPGSVFKLVVASAAIESGAFAPGTNIPNPGSFTLPGTTTKIYNSGEGRCGGSSTVSLADALKLSCNIP
;
A
#
# COMPACT_ATOMS: atom_id res chain seq x y z
N MET A 1 -28.20 -56.15 37.48
CA MET A 1 -28.59 -55.22 36.39
C MET A 1 -28.12 -53.77 36.60
N ARG A 2 -28.39 -53.11 37.75
CA ARG A 2 -28.06 -51.69 37.98
C ARG A 2 -26.59 -51.28 37.76
N LYS A 3 -25.63 -52.12 38.20
CA LYS A 3 -24.19 -51.90 37.98
C LYS A 3 -23.76 -52.01 36.50
N GLN A 4 -24.43 -52.87 35.72
CA GLN A 4 -24.12 -53.03 34.29
C GLN A 4 -24.71 -51.87 33.48
N LEU A 5 -25.93 -51.42 33.82
CA LEU A 5 -26.50 -50.19 33.23
C LEU A 5 -25.63 -48.96 33.51
N GLY A 6 -25.16 -48.77 34.75
CA GLY A 6 -24.29 -47.64 35.10
C GLY A 6 -22.95 -47.64 34.36
N ARG A 7 -22.38 -48.82 34.09
CA ARG A 7 -21.16 -48.96 33.27
C ARG A 7 -21.42 -48.59 31.81
N VAL A 8 -22.50 -49.09 31.21
CA VAL A 8 -22.87 -48.77 29.83
C VAL A 8 -23.17 -47.28 29.66
N SER A 9 -23.95 -46.68 30.58
CA SER A 9 -24.20 -45.23 30.58
C SER A 9 -22.92 -44.41 30.75
N GLY A 10 -22.00 -44.85 31.62
CA GLY A 10 -20.69 -44.20 31.77
C GLY A 10 -19.84 -44.27 30.51
N THR A 11 -19.84 -45.42 29.82
CA THR A 11 -19.14 -45.57 28.53
C THR A 11 -19.74 -44.68 27.46
N ILE A 12 -21.07 -44.63 27.33
CA ILE A 12 -21.76 -43.76 26.36
C ILE A 12 -21.45 -42.29 26.65
N PHE A 13 -21.52 -41.86 27.91
CA PHE A 13 -21.19 -40.50 28.29
C PHE A 13 -19.73 -40.14 27.95
N ALA A 14 -18.78 -41.04 28.22
CA ALA A 14 -17.39 -40.84 27.85
C ALA A 14 -17.19 -40.72 26.33
N MET A 15 -17.94 -41.49 25.52
CA MET A 15 -17.93 -41.37 24.05
C MET A 15 -18.47 -40.02 23.58
N PHE A 16 -19.57 -39.53 24.16
CA PHE A 16 -20.10 -38.19 23.85
C PHE A 16 -19.14 -37.08 24.26
N LEU A 17 -18.51 -37.21 25.43
CA LEU A 17 -17.48 -36.26 25.88
C LEU A 17 -16.29 -36.24 24.92
N ALA A 18 -15.82 -37.41 24.47
CA ALA A 18 -14.74 -37.51 23.49
C ALA A 18 -15.11 -36.88 22.14
N LEU A 19 -16.35 -37.07 21.67
CA LEU A 19 -16.86 -36.42 20.45
C LEU A 19 -16.95 -34.90 20.61
N LEU A 20 -17.40 -34.40 21.77
CA LEU A 20 -17.47 -32.97 22.08
C LEU A 20 -16.09 -32.33 22.11
N VAL A 21 -15.12 -32.99 22.75
CA VAL A 21 -13.73 -32.53 22.77
C VAL A 21 -13.14 -32.54 21.35
N SER A 22 -13.38 -33.60 20.58
CA SER A 22 -12.94 -33.70 19.18
C SER A 22 -13.54 -32.58 18.32
N ALA A 23 -14.85 -32.35 18.42
CA ALA A 23 -15.53 -31.27 17.72
C ALA A 23 -14.98 -29.90 18.11
N THR A 24 -14.70 -29.66 19.40
CA THR A 24 -14.12 -28.40 19.88
C THR A 24 -12.68 -28.21 19.38
N MET A 25 -11.87 -29.27 19.39
CA MET A 25 -10.51 -29.25 18.84
C MET A 25 -10.52 -28.88 17.35
N ILE A 26 -11.46 -29.42 16.58
CA ILE A 26 -11.57 -29.16 15.13
C ILE A 26 -12.16 -27.78 14.86
N GLN A 27 -13.29 -27.43 15.50
CA GLN A 27 -14.10 -26.24 15.18
C GLN A 27 -13.61 -24.96 15.85
N VAL A 28 -12.82 -25.04 16.92
CA VAL A 28 -12.34 -23.85 17.65
C VAL A 28 -10.82 -23.75 17.57
N LEU A 29 -10.11 -24.79 17.98
CA LEU A 29 -8.64 -24.73 18.09
C LEU A 29 -7.92 -24.91 16.75
N SER A 30 -8.48 -25.72 15.85
CA SER A 30 -7.92 -25.99 14.52
C SER A 30 -8.62 -25.21 13.40
N ALA A 31 -9.58 -24.35 13.74
CA ALA A 31 -10.39 -23.64 12.75
C ALA A 31 -9.53 -22.78 11.81
N ASP A 32 -8.61 -22.00 12.38
CA ASP A 32 -7.73 -21.12 11.61
C ASP A 32 -6.79 -21.90 10.70
N SER A 33 -6.22 -23.02 11.17
CA SER A 33 -5.31 -23.83 10.36
C SER A 33 -6.04 -24.55 9.22
N LEU A 34 -7.26 -25.03 9.44
CA LEU A 34 -8.08 -25.70 8.43
C LEU A 34 -8.69 -24.70 7.42
N ASN A 35 -9.03 -23.48 7.86
CA ASN A 35 -9.50 -22.42 6.97
C ASN A 35 -8.39 -21.88 6.06
N ASN A 36 -7.16 -21.84 6.56
CA ASN A 36 -5.98 -21.41 5.83
C ASN A 36 -5.24 -22.55 5.08
N ASP A 37 -5.78 -23.79 5.10
CA ASP A 37 -5.20 -24.91 4.33
C ASP A 37 -5.36 -24.64 2.83
N PRO A 38 -4.29 -24.70 2.01
CA PRO A 38 -4.35 -24.42 0.58
C PRO A 38 -5.24 -25.39 -0.22
N ARG A 39 -5.62 -26.54 0.35
CA ARG A 39 -6.56 -27.50 -0.26
C ARG A 39 -8.03 -27.15 0.02
N ASN A 40 -8.30 -26.20 0.92
CA ASN A 40 -9.65 -25.79 1.26
C ASN A 40 -10.22 -24.87 0.18
N VAL A 41 -10.82 -25.48 -0.85
CA VAL A 41 -11.48 -24.73 -1.92
C VAL A 41 -12.74 -24.00 -1.45
N ARG A 42 -13.34 -24.39 -0.32
CA ARG A 42 -14.57 -23.78 0.20
C ARG A 42 -14.31 -22.39 0.77
N SER A 43 -13.25 -22.21 1.55
CA SER A 43 -12.86 -20.87 2.05
C SER A 43 -12.54 -19.92 0.89
N VAL A 44 -12.02 -20.45 -0.20
CA VAL A 44 -11.78 -19.73 -1.46
C VAL A 44 -13.11 -19.35 -2.14
N TYR A 45 -14.07 -20.26 -2.29
CA TYR A 45 -15.40 -19.96 -2.85
C TYR A 45 -16.23 -19.02 -1.99
N ASP A 46 -16.15 -19.11 -0.66
CA ASP A 46 -16.87 -18.23 0.25
C ASP A 46 -16.29 -16.80 0.20
N THR A 47 -15.00 -16.65 -0.12
CA THR A 47 -14.40 -15.34 -0.41
C THR A 47 -14.99 -14.71 -1.68
N TYR A 48 -15.40 -15.51 -2.68
CA TYR A 48 -15.98 -15.02 -3.94
C TYR A 48 -17.40 -14.45 -3.80
N LYS A 49 -18.07 -14.75 -2.68
CA LYS A 49 -19.44 -14.29 -2.39
C LYS A 49 -19.49 -12.98 -1.61
N ILE A 50 -18.37 -12.52 -1.07
CA ILE A 50 -18.30 -11.29 -0.29
C ILE A 50 -18.28 -10.09 -1.24
N LYS A 51 -19.25 -9.19 -1.10
CA LYS A 51 -19.21 -7.91 -1.79
C LYS A 51 -18.14 -7.04 -1.13
N ARG A 52 -16.94 -7.07 -1.68
CA ARG A 52 -15.83 -6.24 -1.20
C ARG A 52 -16.17 -4.75 -1.26
N GLY A 53 -15.90 -4.02 -0.18
CA GLY A 53 -16.26 -2.61 -0.03
C GLY A 53 -15.55 -1.68 -1.02
N ALA A 54 -16.07 -0.47 -1.19
CA ALA A 54 -15.54 0.49 -2.15
C ALA A 54 -14.31 1.24 -1.59
N ILE A 55 -13.40 1.62 -2.47
CA ILE A 55 -12.36 2.63 -2.17
C ILE A 55 -12.82 3.92 -2.83
N LEU A 56 -12.94 4.97 -2.04
CA LEU A 56 -13.58 6.22 -2.41
C LEU A 56 -12.56 7.37 -2.44
N VAL A 57 -12.77 8.29 -3.38
CA VAL A 57 -12.07 9.56 -3.48
C VAL A 57 -13.12 10.65 -3.67
N ASN A 58 -13.24 11.54 -2.69
CA ASN A 58 -14.28 12.59 -2.65
C ASN A 58 -15.69 11.98 -2.78
N GLY A 59 -15.93 10.89 -2.06
CA GLY A 59 -17.19 10.13 -2.07
C GLY A 59 -17.47 9.35 -3.36
N GLN A 60 -16.57 9.35 -4.35
CA GLN A 60 -16.74 8.61 -5.61
C GLN A 60 -15.89 7.33 -5.63
N PRO A 61 -16.44 6.17 -6.04
CA PRO A 61 -15.70 4.92 -6.07
C PRO A 61 -14.63 4.92 -7.17
N ILE A 62 -13.37 4.76 -6.76
CA ILE A 62 -12.25 4.50 -7.65
C ILE A 62 -11.92 3.01 -7.77
N ALA A 63 -12.36 2.21 -6.79
CA ALA A 63 -12.40 0.76 -6.85
C ALA A 63 -13.69 0.25 -6.20
N GLN A 64 -14.40 -0.66 -6.86
CA GLN A 64 -15.66 -1.21 -6.36
C GLN A 64 -15.91 -2.63 -6.88
N SER A 65 -16.74 -3.37 -6.17
CA SER A 65 -17.18 -4.70 -6.59
C SER A 65 -18.57 -4.63 -7.22
N VAL A 66 -18.67 -5.04 -8.48
CA VAL A 66 -19.93 -5.08 -9.25
C VAL A 66 -20.38 -6.54 -9.43
N PRO A 67 -21.69 -6.81 -9.55
CA PRO A 67 -22.17 -8.16 -9.87
C PRO A 67 -21.51 -8.72 -11.13
N SER A 68 -21.24 -10.02 -11.12
CA SER A 68 -20.71 -10.77 -12.25
C SER A 68 -21.60 -11.99 -12.51
N ASP A 69 -21.67 -12.42 -13.78
CA ASP A 69 -22.55 -13.50 -14.25
C ASP A 69 -21.84 -14.87 -14.26
N ASP A 70 -20.66 -14.99 -13.64
CA ASP A 70 -19.88 -16.21 -13.54
C ASP A 70 -19.92 -16.81 -12.13
N ASN A 71 -19.11 -17.84 -11.89
CA ASN A 71 -19.04 -18.52 -10.58
C ASN A 71 -18.58 -17.59 -9.44
N TYR A 72 -18.11 -16.39 -9.77
CA TYR A 72 -17.70 -15.36 -8.84
C TYR A 72 -18.83 -14.35 -8.74
N THR A 73 -19.41 -14.16 -7.55
CA THR A 73 -20.59 -13.30 -7.40
C THR A 73 -20.30 -11.83 -7.72
N TYR A 74 -19.04 -11.40 -7.58
CA TYR A 74 -18.63 -10.02 -7.81
C TYR A 74 -17.29 -9.90 -8.54
N GLN A 75 -17.23 -9.00 -9.52
CA GLN A 75 -16.02 -8.56 -10.21
C GLN A 75 -15.50 -7.27 -9.58
N ARG A 76 -14.22 -7.23 -9.22
CA ARG A 76 -13.55 -6.00 -8.79
C ARG A 76 -13.26 -5.11 -10.01
N LYS A 77 -13.69 -3.85 -9.97
CA LYS A 77 -13.49 -2.85 -11.02
C LYS A 77 -12.77 -1.62 -10.50
N TYR A 78 -11.87 -1.09 -11.31
CA TYR A 78 -11.08 0.11 -11.06
C TYR A 78 -11.39 1.17 -12.11
N THR A 79 -11.65 2.39 -11.68
CA THR A 79 -12.11 3.48 -12.56
C THR A 79 -11.00 3.98 -13.49
N SER A 80 -9.75 4.01 -13.03
CA SER A 80 -8.63 4.51 -13.83
C SER A 80 -7.28 4.05 -13.30
N ARG A 81 -6.31 3.86 -14.22
CA ARG A 81 -4.92 3.53 -13.89
C ARG A 81 -4.17 4.64 -13.13
N ILE A 82 -4.68 5.88 -13.14
CA ILE A 82 -4.02 6.99 -12.42
C ILE A 82 -3.97 6.76 -10.91
N TYR A 83 -4.84 5.88 -10.40
CA TYR A 83 -4.89 5.49 -9.00
C TYR A 83 -4.13 4.20 -8.70
N SER A 84 -3.42 3.59 -9.66
CA SER A 84 -2.83 2.25 -9.47
C SER A 84 -1.79 2.19 -8.34
N ALA A 85 -1.05 3.28 -8.12
CA ALA A 85 -0.12 3.44 -7.00
C ALA A 85 -0.85 3.47 -5.64
N VAL A 86 -2.04 4.08 -5.61
CA VAL A 86 -2.87 4.20 -4.40
C VAL A 86 -3.62 2.90 -4.13
N THR A 87 -4.46 2.46 -5.07
CA THR A 87 -5.32 1.29 -4.86
C THR A 87 -4.51 0.01 -4.79
N GLY A 88 -3.42 -0.08 -5.54
CA GLY A 88 -2.83 -1.36 -5.92
C GLY A 88 -3.84 -2.15 -6.76
N PHE A 89 -3.85 -3.47 -6.57
CA PHE A 89 -4.85 -4.37 -7.15
C PHE A 89 -5.35 -5.37 -6.11
N TYR A 90 -6.50 -5.97 -6.37
CA TYR A 90 -7.00 -7.18 -5.75
C TYR A 90 -7.18 -8.24 -6.83
N SER A 91 -6.48 -9.36 -6.68
CA SER A 91 -6.52 -10.51 -7.56
C SER A 91 -6.78 -11.76 -6.74
N LEU A 92 -7.64 -12.64 -7.26
CA LEU A 92 -7.91 -13.95 -6.66
C LEU A 92 -6.72 -14.90 -6.74
N TYR A 93 -5.73 -14.58 -7.60
CA TYR A 93 -4.60 -15.44 -7.90
C TYR A 93 -3.26 -14.86 -7.43
N GLN A 94 -3.12 -13.53 -7.42
CA GLN A 94 -1.90 -12.83 -7.03
C GLN A 94 -2.01 -12.12 -5.67
N GLY A 95 -3.18 -12.15 -5.02
CA GLY A 95 -3.43 -11.47 -3.75
C GLY A 95 -3.74 -9.98 -3.93
N ALA A 96 -3.45 -9.19 -2.90
CA ALA A 96 -3.76 -7.76 -2.85
C ALA A 96 -2.50 -6.91 -2.64
N THR A 97 -2.49 -5.67 -3.12
CA THR A 97 -1.42 -4.68 -2.92
C THR A 97 -2.00 -3.30 -2.60
N GLY A 98 -1.18 -2.33 -2.19
CA GLY A 98 -1.64 -0.97 -1.89
C GLY A 98 -2.76 -0.92 -0.84
N ILE A 99 -3.73 -0.01 -1.02
CA ILE A 99 -4.90 0.08 -0.14
C ILE A 99 -5.75 -1.19 -0.14
N GLU A 100 -5.80 -1.94 -1.26
CA GLU A 100 -6.51 -3.23 -1.27
C GLU A 100 -5.92 -4.21 -0.26
N SER A 101 -4.59 -4.23 -0.08
CA SER A 101 -3.97 -5.04 0.96
C SER A 101 -4.10 -4.40 2.34
N ALA A 102 -3.76 -3.12 2.48
CA ALA A 102 -3.69 -2.44 3.78
C ALA A 102 -5.06 -2.35 4.47
N SER A 103 -6.14 -2.27 3.71
CA SER A 103 -7.51 -2.20 4.22
C SER A 103 -8.30 -3.50 3.98
N HIS A 104 -7.64 -4.64 3.80
CA HIS A 104 -8.29 -5.90 3.45
C HIS A 104 -9.43 -6.28 4.40
N ASP A 105 -9.22 -6.17 5.71
CA ASP A 105 -10.22 -6.58 6.71
C ASP A 105 -11.46 -5.69 6.70
N TYR A 106 -11.28 -4.38 6.52
CA TYR A 106 -12.39 -3.44 6.34
C TYR A 106 -13.14 -3.73 5.04
N LEU A 107 -12.40 -3.90 3.94
CA LEU A 107 -12.95 -4.13 2.61
C LEU A 107 -13.63 -5.49 2.49
N THR A 108 -13.31 -6.48 3.33
CA THR A 108 -14.01 -7.78 3.40
C THR A 108 -15.06 -7.85 4.50
N GLY A 109 -15.15 -6.83 5.34
CA GLY A 109 -16.07 -6.79 6.49
C GLY A 109 -15.61 -7.64 7.67
N LYS A 110 -14.41 -8.22 7.65
CA LYS A 110 -13.86 -9.10 8.70
C LYS A 110 -13.38 -8.35 9.97
N ASN A 111 -13.53 -7.02 10.04
CA ASN A 111 -13.18 -6.26 11.23
C ASN A 111 -14.13 -6.60 12.42
N SER A 112 -13.56 -6.71 13.62
CA SER A 112 -14.23 -7.09 14.87
C SER A 112 -15.43 -6.22 15.25
N SER A 113 -15.49 -4.96 14.81
CA SER A 113 -16.67 -4.10 15.01
C SER A 113 -17.88 -4.51 14.16
N GLN A 114 -17.65 -5.14 13.00
CA GLN A 114 -18.69 -5.64 12.09
C GLN A 114 -19.03 -7.12 12.34
N PHE A 115 -18.29 -7.81 13.21
CA PHE A 115 -18.60 -9.20 13.60
C PHE A 115 -20.01 -9.33 14.22
N PHE A 116 -20.44 -8.35 15.02
CA PHE A 116 -21.79 -8.33 15.58
C PHE A 116 -22.87 -8.02 14.52
N GLU A 117 -22.55 -7.20 13.52
CA GLU A 117 -23.42 -6.97 12.36
C GLU A 117 -23.53 -8.23 11.48
N GLN A 118 -22.45 -9.01 11.35
CA GLN A 118 -22.45 -10.29 10.65
C GLN A 118 -23.32 -11.35 11.34
N ILE A 119 -23.32 -11.40 12.68
CA ILE A 119 -24.22 -12.28 13.43
C ILE A 119 -25.69 -11.90 13.16
N ASN A 120 -26.03 -10.61 13.19
CA ASN A 120 -27.38 -10.14 12.84
C ASN A 120 -27.72 -10.38 11.34
N ALA A 121 -26.74 -10.29 10.44
CA ALA A 121 -26.90 -10.60 9.02
C ALA A 121 -27.19 -12.09 8.77
N LEU A 122 -26.54 -12.99 9.52
CA LEU A 122 -26.81 -14.43 9.49
C LEU A 122 -28.23 -14.78 9.93
N PHE A 123 -28.80 -14.01 10.87
CA PHE A 123 -30.21 -14.16 11.28
C PHE A 123 -31.21 -13.46 10.35
N SER A 124 -30.78 -12.45 9.57
CA SER A 124 -31.65 -11.67 8.68
C SER A 124 -31.56 -12.04 7.19
N GLY A 125 -30.59 -12.88 6.79
CA GLY A 125 -30.40 -13.30 5.40
C GLY A 125 -29.74 -12.26 4.48
N ASN A 126 -29.26 -11.14 5.03
CA ASN A 126 -28.58 -10.11 4.24
C ASN A 126 -27.12 -10.51 3.96
N PRO A 127 -26.61 -10.37 2.72
CA PRO A 127 -25.23 -10.70 2.40
C PRO A 127 -24.26 -9.78 3.14
N VAL A 128 -23.19 -10.36 3.70
CA VAL A 128 -22.12 -9.61 4.36
C VAL A 128 -21.40 -8.77 3.30
N THR A 129 -21.48 -7.44 3.44
CA THR A 129 -20.77 -6.49 2.57
C THR A 129 -19.61 -5.86 3.33
N GLY A 130 -18.47 -5.70 2.66
CA GLY A 130 -17.34 -4.98 3.24
C GLY A 130 -17.61 -3.49 3.40
N GLY A 131 -16.95 -2.88 4.39
CA GLY A 131 -16.96 -1.43 4.61
C GLY A 131 -16.21 -0.67 3.51
N SER A 132 -16.61 0.58 3.29
CA SER A 132 -15.92 1.46 2.33
C SER A 132 -14.77 2.23 3.00
N VAL A 133 -13.74 2.53 2.23
CA VAL A 133 -12.55 3.28 2.66
C VAL A 133 -12.50 4.60 1.89
N GLU A 134 -12.71 5.71 2.58
CA GLU A 134 -12.52 7.06 2.02
C GLU A 134 -11.05 7.46 2.12
N LEU A 135 -10.47 7.90 1.00
CA LEU A 135 -9.10 8.35 0.94
C LEU A 135 -9.00 9.88 1.03
N THR A 136 -7.82 10.35 1.40
CA THR A 136 -7.47 11.79 1.46
C THR A 136 -7.05 12.39 0.13
N ILE A 137 -7.01 11.57 -0.92
CA ILE A 137 -6.63 11.97 -2.29
C ILE A 137 -7.61 13.03 -2.79
N ASP A 138 -7.09 14.12 -3.35
CA ASP A 138 -7.87 15.06 -4.14
C ASP A 138 -7.81 14.63 -5.62
N PRO A 139 -8.96 14.34 -6.27
CA PRO A 139 -8.97 13.82 -7.63
C PRO A 139 -8.41 14.82 -8.67
N LYS A 140 -8.49 16.13 -8.40
CA LYS A 140 -7.92 17.16 -9.27
C LYS A 140 -6.40 17.19 -9.12
N VAL A 141 -5.89 17.15 -7.88
CA VAL A 141 -4.44 17.13 -7.61
C VAL A 141 -3.81 15.85 -8.16
N GLN A 142 -4.43 14.68 -7.94
CA GLN A 142 -3.99 13.40 -8.51
C GLN A 142 -3.88 13.47 -10.03
N LYS A 143 -4.90 14.02 -10.70
CA LYS A 143 -4.91 14.13 -12.16
C LYS A 143 -3.81 15.07 -12.67
N VAL A 144 -3.65 16.25 -12.06
CA VAL A 144 -2.61 17.20 -12.44
C VAL A 144 -1.22 16.60 -12.25
N ALA A 145 -0.97 15.92 -11.12
CA ALA A 145 0.29 15.24 -10.85
C ALA A 145 0.59 14.13 -11.87
N TYR A 146 -0.42 13.35 -12.25
CA TYR A 146 -0.29 12.31 -13.26
C TYR A 146 -0.01 12.88 -14.65
N ASP A 147 -0.78 13.89 -15.07
CA ASP A 147 -0.63 14.51 -16.38
C ASP A 147 0.74 15.23 -16.49
N ALA A 148 1.24 15.82 -15.39
CA ALA A 148 2.55 16.47 -15.35
C ALA A 148 3.73 15.50 -15.54
N LEU A 149 3.63 14.26 -15.06
CA LEU A 149 4.64 13.24 -15.30
C LEU A 149 4.66 12.79 -16.77
N GLY A 150 3.49 12.77 -17.44
CA GLY A 150 3.38 12.40 -18.86
C GLY A 150 4.03 11.03 -19.14
N ASN A 151 5.06 11.02 -19.99
CA ASN A 151 5.80 9.82 -20.37
C ASN A 151 7.06 9.56 -19.52
N LEU A 152 7.31 10.36 -18.50
CA LEU A 152 8.45 10.20 -17.62
C LEU A 152 8.25 9.00 -16.69
N THR A 153 9.35 8.38 -16.28
CA THR A 153 9.36 7.37 -15.22
C THR A 153 9.74 8.06 -13.92
N GLY A 154 8.87 7.95 -12.91
CA GLY A 154 9.07 8.65 -11.63
C GLY A 154 7.85 8.60 -10.76
N ALA A 155 7.82 9.48 -9.75
CA ALA A 155 6.71 9.60 -8.83
C ALA A 155 6.48 11.06 -8.43
N VAL A 156 5.26 11.36 -8.01
CA VAL A 156 4.86 12.65 -7.44
C VAL A 156 4.03 12.38 -6.19
N VAL A 157 4.36 13.07 -5.10
CA VAL A 157 3.58 13.08 -3.86
C VAL A 157 3.19 14.52 -3.56
N ALA A 158 1.91 14.76 -3.31
CA ALA A 158 1.42 16.03 -2.79
C ALA A 158 0.84 15.80 -1.39
N ILE A 159 1.30 16.57 -0.41
CA ILE A 159 0.91 16.45 0.99
C ILE A 159 0.39 17.82 1.45
N ASP A 160 -0.72 17.82 2.19
CA ASP A 160 -1.14 18.97 2.99
C ASP A 160 -0.28 19.01 4.28
N PRO A 161 0.63 20.00 4.43
CA PRO A 161 1.53 20.04 5.59
C PRO A 161 0.82 20.28 6.92
N SER A 162 -0.40 20.85 6.90
CA SER A 162 -1.15 21.18 8.12
C SER A 162 -1.85 19.98 8.73
N THR A 163 -2.25 19.01 7.90
CA THR A 163 -3.00 17.81 8.32
C THR A 163 -2.21 16.52 8.17
N GLY A 164 -1.16 16.52 7.33
CA GLY A 164 -0.45 15.31 6.91
C GLY A 164 -1.18 14.50 5.84
N ASN A 165 -2.31 14.99 5.32
CA ASN A 165 -3.09 14.30 4.30
C ASN A 165 -2.30 14.19 2.98
N ILE A 166 -2.31 13.00 2.39
CA ILE A 166 -1.77 12.77 1.04
C ILE A 166 -2.84 13.13 0.02
N LEU A 167 -2.66 14.24 -0.67
CA LEU A 167 -3.58 14.75 -1.69
C LEU A 167 -3.35 14.11 -3.05
N ALA A 168 -2.13 13.67 -3.34
CA ALA A 168 -1.81 12.87 -4.52
C ALA A 168 -0.65 11.92 -4.26
N LEU A 169 -0.74 10.73 -4.83
CA LEU A 169 0.30 9.70 -4.83
C LEU A 169 0.33 9.05 -6.20
N VAL A 170 1.31 9.43 -7.02
CA VAL A 170 1.43 9.00 -8.40
C VAL A 170 2.76 8.31 -8.62
N SER A 171 2.74 7.18 -9.33
CA SER A 171 3.91 6.49 -9.87
C SER A 171 3.70 6.20 -11.35
N THR A 172 4.70 6.51 -12.19
CA THR A 172 4.70 6.23 -13.63
C THR A 172 5.94 5.43 -14.05
N PRO A 173 5.81 4.49 -15.01
CA PRO A 173 4.56 3.99 -15.57
C PRO A 173 3.71 3.27 -14.52
N GLY A 174 2.39 3.41 -14.61
CA GLY A 174 1.42 2.67 -13.78
C GLY A 174 0.84 1.47 -14.55
N PHE A 175 -0.17 0.82 -13.98
CA PHE A 175 -0.83 -0.35 -14.58
C PHE A 175 -2.34 -0.27 -14.48
N ASP A 176 -3.03 -1.06 -15.30
CA ASP A 176 -4.49 -1.24 -15.21
C ASP A 176 -4.81 -2.43 -14.31
N ALA A 177 -5.25 -2.13 -13.08
CA ALA A 177 -5.59 -3.14 -12.07
C ALA A 177 -6.75 -4.06 -12.52
N ASN A 178 -7.61 -3.63 -13.46
CA ASN A 178 -8.66 -4.48 -14.00
C ASN A 178 -8.09 -5.71 -14.72
N LYS A 179 -6.87 -5.63 -15.29
CA LYS A 179 -6.21 -6.77 -15.95
C LYS A 179 -5.82 -7.89 -14.99
N LEU A 180 -5.66 -7.57 -13.70
CA LEU A 180 -5.31 -8.52 -12.64
C LEU A 180 -6.53 -8.97 -11.83
N ALA A 181 -7.62 -8.21 -11.90
CA ALA A 181 -8.86 -8.51 -11.20
C ALA A 181 -9.73 -9.54 -11.91
N VAL A 182 -9.36 -10.00 -13.11
CA VAL A 182 -10.15 -10.95 -13.89
C VAL A 182 -10.29 -12.30 -13.18
N HIS A 183 -11.43 -12.95 -13.39
CA HIS A 183 -11.75 -14.25 -12.82
C HIS A 183 -11.19 -15.46 -13.60
N ASP A 184 -10.49 -15.21 -14.71
CA ASP A 184 -9.75 -16.25 -15.43
C ASP A 184 -8.29 -16.27 -14.97
N GLY A 185 -7.89 -17.35 -14.31
CA GLY A 185 -6.54 -17.49 -13.74
C GLY A 185 -5.42 -17.53 -14.78
N THR A 186 -5.67 -18.07 -15.98
CA THR A 186 -4.69 -18.08 -17.07
C THR A 186 -4.50 -16.67 -17.62
N VAL A 187 -5.58 -15.92 -17.81
CA VAL A 187 -5.53 -14.52 -18.26
C VAL A 187 -4.89 -13.63 -17.19
N SER A 188 -5.28 -13.76 -15.92
CA SER A 188 -4.71 -13.00 -14.80
C SER A 188 -3.21 -13.26 -14.67
N GLY A 189 -2.80 -14.53 -14.70
CA GLY A 189 -1.39 -14.93 -14.65
C GLY A 189 -0.59 -14.38 -15.82
N SER A 190 -1.11 -14.46 -17.05
CA SER A 190 -0.45 -13.89 -18.25
C SER A 190 -0.29 -12.37 -18.14
N ASN A 191 -1.34 -11.65 -17.70
CA ASN A 191 -1.29 -10.21 -17.50
C ASN A 191 -0.27 -9.81 -16.43
N TYR A 192 -0.20 -10.56 -15.33
CA TYR A 192 0.78 -10.34 -14.28
C TYR A 192 2.21 -10.52 -14.77
N GLN A 193 2.50 -11.59 -15.53
CA GLN A 193 3.83 -11.80 -16.12
C GLN A 193 4.23 -10.70 -17.11
N LYS A 194 3.27 -10.16 -17.89
CA LYS A 194 3.52 -9.01 -18.76
C LYS A 194 3.87 -7.76 -17.96
N LEU A 195 3.25 -7.53 -16.81
CA LEU A 195 3.56 -6.39 -15.95
C LEU A 195 4.92 -6.53 -15.25
N LEU A 196 5.29 -7.75 -14.83
CA LEU A 196 6.60 -8.03 -14.25
C LEU A 196 7.75 -7.83 -15.26
N SER A 197 7.52 -8.14 -16.54
CA SER A 197 8.51 -7.98 -17.62
C SER A 197 8.45 -6.62 -18.31
N ALA A 198 7.52 -5.74 -17.92
CA ALA A 198 7.35 -4.43 -18.54
C ALA A 198 8.45 -3.46 -18.12
N LYS A 199 8.93 -2.66 -19.07
CA LYS A 199 9.92 -1.61 -18.81
C LYS A 199 9.39 -0.58 -17.82
N GLY A 200 10.23 -0.21 -16.85
CA GLY A 200 9.92 0.83 -15.87
C GLY A 200 9.12 0.32 -14.67
N ASP A 201 9.05 -1.01 -14.47
CA ASP A 201 8.53 -1.66 -13.27
C ASP A 201 7.18 -1.10 -12.82
N PRO A 202 6.11 -1.26 -13.63
CA PRO A 202 4.84 -0.58 -13.38
C PRO A 202 4.14 -1.04 -12.11
N LEU A 203 4.44 -2.24 -11.61
CA LEU A 203 3.92 -2.76 -10.34
C LEU A 203 4.56 -2.09 -9.12
N ILE A 204 5.67 -1.37 -9.28
CA ILE A 204 6.36 -0.67 -8.20
C ILE A 204 5.83 0.75 -8.09
N ASP A 205 5.27 1.07 -6.92
CA ASP A 205 4.97 2.44 -6.54
C ASP A 205 6.26 3.17 -6.14
N LYS A 206 6.85 3.91 -7.09
CA LYS A 206 8.13 4.61 -6.92
C LYS A 206 8.09 5.74 -5.88
N ALA A 207 6.91 6.11 -5.37
CA ALA A 207 6.78 7.11 -4.32
C ALA A 207 7.15 6.57 -2.94
N ILE A 208 6.80 5.31 -2.66
CA ILE A 208 6.89 4.71 -1.31
C ILE A 208 7.53 3.31 -1.31
N SER A 209 7.70 2.72 -2.47
CA SER A 209 8.20 1.37 -2.70
C SER A 209 9.21 1.37 -3.83
N GLY A 210 10.12 0.40 -3.83
CA GLY A 210 11.18 0.29 -4.85
C GLY A 210 12.55 0.73 -4.36
N SER A 211 13.40 1.15 -5.30
CA SER A 211 14.79 1.51 -5.01
C SER A 211 14.86 2.85 -4.26
N LEU A 212 15.72 2.92 -3.25
CA LEU A 212 16.07 4.20 -2.61
C LEU A 212 16.76 5.09 -3.65
N TYR A 213 16.18 6.25 -3.91
CA TYR A 213 16.73 7.24 -4.83
C TYR A 213 17.68 8.18 -4.09
N ALA A 214 18.80 8.54 -4.71
CA ALA A 214 19.69 9.55 -4.17
C ALA A 214 18.98 10.91 -4.18
N PRO A 215 18.78 11.56 -3.02
CA PRO A 215 18.01 12.81 -2.94
C PRO A 215 18.75 14.00 -3.59
N GLY A 216 20.07 13.92 -3.76
CA GLY A 216 20.86 15.00 -4.33
C GLY A 216 20.67 16.30 -3.56
N SER A 217 20.47 17.41 -4.29
CA SER A 217 20.41 18.75 -3.69
C SER A 217 19.23 18.96 -2.73
N VAL A 218 18.15 18.17 -2.80
CA VAL A 218 17.05 18.33 -1.82
C VAL A 218 17.47 17.94 -0.39
N PHE A 219 18.52 17.11 -0.25
CA PHE A 219 19.07 16.75 1.06
C PHE A 219 19.85 17.88 1.74
N LYS A 220 20.22 18.93 0.99
CA LYS A 220 20.90 20.11 1.55
C LYS A 220 20.03 20.81 2.59
N LEU A 221 18.71 20.71 2.50
CA LEU A 221 17.79 21.21 3.53
C LEU A 221 18.05 20.53 4.87
N VAL A 222 18.25 19.20 4.88
CA VAL A 222 18.55 18.44 6.11
C VAL A 222 19.90 18.86 6.68
N VAL A 223 20.92 19.00 5.83
CA VAL A 223 22.28 19.42 6.23
C VAL A 223 22.28 20.85 6.79
N ALA A 224 21.59 21.78 6.12
CA ALA A 224 21.46 23.16 6.57
C ALA A 224 20.73 23.25 7.92
N SER A 225 19.64 22.49 8.10
CA SER A 225 18.94 22.40 9.39
C SER A 225 19.86 21.87 10.49
N ALA A 226 20.61 20.79 10.25
CA ALA A 226 21.56 20.25 11.22
C ALA A 226 22.69 21.25 11.56
N ALA A 227 23.19 22.00 10.58
CA ALA A 227 24.19 23.03 10.80
C ALA A 227 23.66 24.16 11.70
N ILE A 228 22.41 24.60 11.49
CA ILE A 228 21.76 25.61 12.33
C ILE A 228 21.50 25.07 13.74
N GLU A 229 20.94 23.87 13.86
CA GLU A 229 20.66 23.22 15.15
C GLU A 229 21.93 22.95 15.98
N SER A 230 23.09 22.80 15.34
CA SER A 230 24.36 22.68 16.05
C SER A 230 24.76 23.94 16.83
N GLY A 231 24.12 25.09 16.55
CA GLY A 231 24.47 26.40 17.09
C GLY A 231 25.75 27.02 16.49
N ALA A 232 26.48 26.30 15.63
CA ALA A 232 27.70 26.79 15.00
C ALA A 232 27.43 27.66 13.76
N PHE A 233 26.25 27.56 13.17
CA PHE A 233 25.86 28.29 11.97
C PHE A 233 24.53 29.03 12.15
N ALA A 234 24.42 30.17 11.50
CA ALA A 234 23.19 30.95 11.34
C ALA A 234 22.97 31.23 9.85
N PRO A 235 21.76 31.63 9.42
CA PRO A 235 21.50 31.95 8.02
C PRO A 235 22.50 32.95 7.39
N GLY A 236 22.99 33.90 8.18
CA GLY A 236 23.98 34.90 7.75
C GLY A 236 25.44 34.48 7.88
N THR A 237 25.76 33.27 8.38
CA THR A 237 27.14 32.80 8.51
C THR A 237 27.78 32.68 7.14
N ASN A 238 28.90 33.38 6.93
CA ASN A 238 29.67 33.32 5.69
C ASN A 238 30.57 32.07 5.68
N ILE A 239 30.45 31.27 4.63
CA ILE A 239 31.16 30.02 4.44
C ILE A 239 32.17 30.20 3.28
N PRO A 240 33.39 29.62 3.38
CA PRO A 240 34.33 29.59 2.27
C PRO A 240 33.72 28.95 1.02
N ASN A 241 33.88 29.61 -0.12
CA ASN A 241 33.29 29.18 -1.39
C ASN A 241 34.38 29.02 -2.46
N PRO A 242 35.28 28.03 -2.34
CA PRO A 242 36.28 27.75 -3.37
C PRO A 242 35.60 27.25 -4.66
N GLY A 243 36.31 27.36 -5.79
CA GLY A 243 35.80 26.84 -7.08
C GLY A 243 35.73 25.30 -7.15
N SER A 244 36.47 24.61 -6.29
CA SER A 244 36.43 23.16 -6.13
C SER A 244 36.76 22.79 -4.69
N PHE A 245 36.22 21.68 -4.19
CA PHE A 245 36.52 21.15 -2.87
C PHE A 245 37.02 19.71 -2.97
N THR A 246 38.25 19.45 -2.50
CA THR A 246 38.79 18.09 -2.43
C THR A 246 38.30 17.43 -1.14
N LEU A 247 37.64 16.27 -1.27
CA LEU A 247 37.12 15.55 -0.11
C LEU A 247 38.28 15.09 0.79
N PRO A 248 38.18 15.27 2.13
CA PRO A 248 39.23 14.89 3.07
C PRO A 248 39.66 13.42 2.90
N GLY A 249 40.96 13.17 2.89
CA GLY A 249 41.51 11.81 2.76
C GLY A 249 41.43 11.22 1.35
N THR A 250 41.05 11.99 0.34
CA THR A 250 40.93 11.52 -1.05
C THR A 250 41.52 12.52 -2.05
N THR A 251 41.61 12.13 -3.32
CA THR A 251 41.90 13.04 -4.45
C THR A 251 40.62 13.50 -5.17
N THR A 252 39.44 13.07 -4.69
CA THR A 252 38.15 13.35 -5.31
C THR A 252 37.76 14.81 -5.12
N LYS A 253 37.49 15.51 -6.23
CA LYS A 253 37.04 16.91 -6.22
C LYS A 253 35.53 17.01 -6.45
N ILE A 254 34.90 17.88 -5.68
CA ILE A 254 33.51 18.30 -5.84
C ILE A 254 33.47 19.72 -6.40
N TYR A 255 32.50 19.96 -7.27
CA TYR A 255 32.27 21.24 -7.95
C TYR A 255 30.83 21.70 -7.72
N ASN A 256 30.59 23.01 -7.77
CA ASN A 256 29.25 23.53 -7.97
C ASN A 256 28.77 23.17 -9.38
N SER A 257 27.45 23.13 -9.58
CA SER A 257 26.88 23.02 -10.93
C SER A 257 27.37 24.18 -11.80
N GLY A 258 27.94 23.91 -12.98
CA GLY A 258 28.57 24.91 -13.84
C GLY A 258 29.99 25.32 -13.44
N GLU A 259 30.61 24.62 -12.48
CA GLU A 259 32.03 24.72 -12.09
C GLU A 259 32.52 26.11 -11.62
N GLY A 260 31.59 27.03 -11.33
CA GLY A 260 31.89 28.36 -10.80
C GLY A 260 31.80 28.46 -9.28
N ARG A 261 32.22 29.61 -8.75
CA ARG A 261 31.96 29.98 -7.35
C ARG A 261 30.48 30.31 -7.16
N CYS A 262 29.90 29.88 -6.05
CA CYS A 262 28.53 30.27 -5.66
C CYS A 262 28.39 31.81 -5.64
N GLY A 263 27.55 32.39 -6.50
CA GLY A 263 27.37 33.84 -6.57
C GLY A 263 28.62 34.65 -6.96
N GLY A 264 29.69 34.02 -7.47
CA GLY A 264 30.91 34.69 -7.93
C GLY A 264 31.88 35.17 -6.83
N SER A 265 31.48 35.14 -5.56
CA SER A 265 32.27 35.64 -4.44
C SER A 265 33.19 34.58 -3.81
N SER A 266 34.21 35.02 -3.06
CA SER A 266 35.12 34.10 -2.34
C SER A 266 34.47 33.40 -1.14
N THR A 267 33.41 33.99 -0.60
CA THR A 267 32.54 33.47 0.46
C THR A 267 31.08 33.63 0.06
N VAL A 268 30.18 32.93 0.74
CA VAL A 268 28.73 33.07 0.59
C VAL A 268 28.03 32.80 1.92
N SER A 269 26.87 33.42 2.18
CA SER A 269 26.09 33.12 3.39
C SER A 269 25.45 31.73 3.28
N LEU A 270 25.20 31.06 4.42
CA LEU A 270 24.48 29.77 4.44
C LEU A 270 23.11 29.88 3.74
N ALA A 271 22.39 30.98 3.96
CA ALA A 271 21.11 31.25 3.30
C ALA A 271 21.24 31.35 1.78
N ASP A 272 22.25 32.08 1.29
CA ASP A 272 22.49 32.23 -0.15
C ASP A 272 23.01 30.94 -0.79
N ALA A 273 23.85 30.16 -0.09
CA ALA A 273 24.32 28.87 -0.55
C ALA A 273 23.14 27.90 -0.78
N LEU A 274 22.19 27.88 0.16
CA LEU A 274 20.98 27.07 0.03
C LEU A 274 20.07 27.58 -1.10
N LYS A 275 19.85 28.90 -1.18
CA LYS A 275 19.05 29.55 -2.24
C LYS A 275 19.58 29.26 -3.64
N LEU A 276 20.90 29.27 -3.82
CA LEU A 276 21.56 29.01 -5.09
C LEU A 276 21.87 27.51 -5.31
N SER A 277 21.52 26.65 -4.34
CA SER A 277 21.84 25.23 -4.33
C SER A 277 23.32 24.95 -4.62
N CYS A 278 24.20 25.65 -3.92
CA CYS A 278 25.64 25.45 -4.03
C CYS A 278 26.05 24.14 -3.35
N ASN A 279 27.03 23.42 -3.92
CA ASN A 279 27.46 22.10 -3.45
C ASN A 279 28.61 22.19 -2.43
N ILE A 280 29.42 23.25 -2.54
CA ILE A 280 30.69 23.38 -1.83
C ILE A 280 30.56 24.09 -0.47
N PRO A 281 29.95 25.29 -0.39
CA PRO A 281 29.72 25.97 0.88
C PRO A 281 28.61 25.24 1.66
#